data_AF-A0A2D7RPV5-F1
#
_entry.id   AF-A0A2D7RPV5-F1
#
_cell.length_a   1.000
_cell.length_b   1.000
_cell.length_c   1.000
_cell.angle_alpha   90.00
_cell.angle_beta   90.00
_cell.angle_gamma   90.00
#
_symmetry.space_group_name_H-M   'P 1'
#
loop_
_entity.id
_entity.type
_entity.pdbx_description
1 polymer ?
#
loop_
_entity_poly.entity_id
_entity_poly.type
_entity_poly.pdbx_seq_one_letter_code
_entity_poly.pdbx_strand_id
1 'polypeptide(L)'
;GLLFLSEVTKKLKKNGIFFSYFPSKKSNFFKSKIKKKFIDKNTISKIYSKKQVYGNDVLPMRFMNKNEYKLVLRNHDLKVVYNEYIYKTYKGGIDTFVFNVLEAIR
;
A
#
# COMPACT_ATOMS: atom_id res chain seq x y z
N GLY A 1 3.48 1.44 10.14
CA GLY A 1 3.97 1.90 8.83
C GLY A 1 5.27 2.66 8.96
N LEU A 2 5.24 3.84 9.57
CA LEU A 2 6.45 4.69 9.71
C LEU A 2 7.54 4.00 10.53
N LEU A 3 7.19 3.42 11.69
CA LEU A 3 8.13 2.63 12.50
C LEU A 3 8.84 1.53 11.70
N PHE A 4 8.10 0.81 10.84
CA PHE A 4 8.69 -0.22 9.98
C PHE A 4 9.74 0.37 9.04
N LEU A 5 9.45 1.50 8.39
CA LEU A 5 10.41 2.14 7.49
C LEU A 5 11.63 2.66 8.25
N SER A 6 11.46 3.23 9.45
CA SER A 6 12.58 3.63 10.29
C SER A 6 13.51 2.45 10.62
N GLU A 7 12.94 1.31 11.00
CA GLU A 7 13.73 0.12 11.34
C GLU A 7 14.38 -0.53 10.11
N VAL A 8 13.69 -0.53 8.97
CA VAL A 8 14.25 -0.99 7.69
C VAL A 8 15.42 -0.11 7.26
N THR A 9 15.25 1.21 7.24
CA THR A 9 16.30 2.15 6.86
C THR A 9 17.50 1.98 7.79
N LYS A 10 17.31 1.89 9.13
CA LYS A 10 18.42 1.67 10.07
C LYS A 10 19.25 0.44 9.73
N LYS A 11 18.61 -0.68 9.37
CA LYS A 11 19.25 -1.98 9.11
C LYS A 11 19.86 -2.11 7.70
N LEU A 12 19.32 -1.42 6.69
CA LEU A 12 19.85 -1.47 5.33
C LEU A 12 21.26 -0.87 5.28
N LYS A 13 22.23 -1.47 4.60
CA LYS A 13 23.53 -0.80 4.39
C LYS A 13 23.36 0.42 3.48
N LYS A 14 24.36 1.31 3.44
CA LYS A 14 24.44 2.37 2.43
C LYS A 14 24.36 1.72 1.03
N ASN A 15 23.57 2.30 0.14
CA ASN A 15 23.21 1.77 -1.17
C ASN A 15 22.40 0.46 -1.14
N GLY A 16 21.85 0.09 0.02
CA GLY A 16 20.99 -1.08 0.16
C GLY A 16 19.65 -0.88 -0.57
N ILE A 17 19.18 -1.94 -1.21
CA ILE A 17 17.94 -1.91 -1.99
C ILE A 17 16.74 -2.21 -1.06
N PHE A 18 15.73 -1.35 -1.14
CA PHE A 18 14.41 -1.55 -0.57
C PHE A 18 13.41 -1.78 -1.71
N PHE A 19 12.78 -2.95 -1.73
CA PHE A 19 11.68 -3.25 -2.63
C PHE A 19 10.35 -3.25 -1.87
N SER A 20 9.29 -2.74 -2.49
CA SER A 20 7.96 -2.81 -1.90
C SER A 20 6.86 -3.08 -2.93
N TYR A 21 5.93 -3.95 -2.54
CA TYR A 21 4.68 -4.24 -3.21
C TYR A 21 3.52 -3.83 -2.29
N PHE A 22 2.94 -2.65 -2.50
CA PHE A 22 2.08 -2.00 -1.50
C PHE A 22 0.71 -1.58 -2.04
N PRO A 23 -0.41 -1.78 -1.31
CA PRO A 23 -1.74 -1.42 -1.79
C PRO A 23 -1.89 0.06 -2.19
N SER A 24 -2.54 0.29 -3.33
CA SER A 24 -2.80 1.64 -3.83
C SER A 24 -4.22 2.10 -3.53
N LYS A 25 -4.40 3.37 -3.20
CA LYS A 25 -5.75 3.98 -3.14
C LYS A 25 -6.45 3.98 -4.51
N LYS A 26 -5.74 3.66 -5.60
CA LYS A 26 -6.35 3.44 -6.91
C LYS A 26 -7.27 2.21 -6.95
N SER A 27 -7.11 1.24 -6.05
CA SER A 27 -7.92 0.02 -5.98
C SER A 27 -9.41 0.31 -5.83
N ASN A 28 -10.25 -0.44 -6.55
CA ASN A 28 -11.71 -0.38 -6.38
C ASN A 28 -12.10 -0.71 -4.94
N PHE A 29 -11.35 -1.61 -4.30
CA PHE A 29 -11.47 -1.91 -2.89
C PHE A 29 -11.40 -0.67 -2.00
N PHE A 30 -10.44 0.24 -2.23
CA PHE A 30 -10.31 1.47 -1.45
C PHE A 30 -11.39 2.50 -1.83
N LYS A 31 -11.64 2.70 -3.14
CA LYS A 31 -12.56 3.72 -3.67
C LYS A 31 -14.05 3.40 -3.53
N SER A 32 -14.41 2.13 -3.37
CA SER A 32 -15.81 1.70 -3.36
C SER A 32 -16.63 2.40 -2.27
N LYS A 33 -17.91 2.63 -2.56
CA LYS A 33 -18.87 3.24 -1.62
C LYS A 33 -19.34 2.29 -0.51
N ILE A 34 -18.77 1.08 -0.40
CA ILE A 34 -19.12 0.14 0.68
C ILE A 34 -18.73 0.75 2.03
N LYS A 35 -19.57 0.52 3.04
CA LYS A 35 -19.33 1.02 4.40
C LYS A 35 -18.04 0.38 4.96
N LYS A 36 -17.12 1.24 5.38
CA LYS A 36 -15.79 0.90 5.92
C LYS A 36 -15.56 1.68 7.21
N LYS A 37 -14.81 1.08 8.14
CA LYS A 37 -14.17 1.79 9.25
C LYS A 37 -12.72 2.07 8.86
N PHE A 38 -12.30 3.31 9.08
CA PHE A 38 -10.92 3.74 8.90
C PHE A 38 -10.31 4.02 10.28
N ILE A 39 -9.07 3.59 10.50
CA ILE A 39 -8.27 4.04 11.66
C ILE A 39 -7.66 5.42 11.37
N ASP A 40 -7.28 5.64 10.11
CA ASP A 40 -6.82 6.92 9.60
C ASP A 40 -7.21 7.05 8.12
N LYS A 41 -6.97 8.22 7.51
CA LYS A 41 -7.34 8.52 6.11
C LYS A 41 -6.85 7.52 5.04
N ASN A 42 -5.88 6.67 5.40
CA ASN A 42 -5.22 5.72 4.51
C ASN A 42 -5.40 4.26 4.93
N THR A 43 -5.96 3.97 6.11
CA THR A 43 -5.97 2.60 6.67
C THR A 43 -7.40 2.12 6.94
N ILE A 44 -7.84 1.13 6.15
CA ILE A 44 -9.12 0.44 6.38
C ILE A 44 -8.91 -0.60 7.47
N SER A 45 -9.75 -0.60 8.49
CA SER A 45 -9.68 -1.54 9.62
C SER A 45 -10.85 -2.49 9.71
N LYS A 46 -11.99 -2.12 9.10
CA LYS A 46 -13.15 -3.00 9.01
C LYS A 46 -13.98 -2.69 7.77
N ILE A 47 -14.57 -3.71 7.20
CA ILE A 47 -15.57 -3.63 6.14
C ILE A 47 -16.85 -4.31 6.63
N TYR A 48 -17.98 -3.65 6.41
CA TYR A 48 -19.29 -4.13 6.86
C TYR A 48 -20.07 -4.89 5.77
N SER A 49 -19.52 -4.97 4.55
CA SER A 49 -20.12 -5.69 3.44
C SER A 49 -19.55 -7.10 3.32
N LYS A 50 -20.42 -8.10 3.16
CA LYS A 50 -20.03 -9.50 2.84
C LYS A 50 -19.68 -9.72 1.37
N LYS A 51 -20.06 -8.80 0.46
CA LYS A 51 -19.91 -8.98 -1.01
C LYS A 51 -18.51 -8.66 -1.55
N GLN A 52 -17.67 -8.08 -0.72
CA GLN A 52 -16.33 -7.59 -1.09
C GLN A 52 -15.30 -8.73 -1.22
N VAL A 53 -14.16 -8.49 -1.88
CA VAL A 53 -13.16 -9.55 -2.20
C VAL A 53 -12.28 -9.94 -1.03
N TYR A 54 -11.83 -8.96 -0.26
CA TYR A 54 -10.84 -9.11 0.78
C TYR A 54 -11.47 -9.00 2.16
N GLY A 55 -11.79 -10.14 2.78
CA GLY A 55 -12.41 -10.27 4.11
C GLY A 55 -11.86 -9.33 5.20
N ASN A 56 -12.58 -9.21 6.31
CA ASN A 56 -12.04 -8.53 7.49
C ASN A 56 -10.75 -9.18 8.01
N ASP A 57 -10.48 -10.43 7.62
CA ASP A 57 -9.33 -11.22 8.05
C ASP A 57 -7.98 -10.70 7.53
N VAL A 58 -7.97 -9.87 6.48
CA VAL A 58 -6.74 -9.24 5.95
C VAL A 58 -6.58 -7.79 6.40
N LEU A 59 -7.44 -7.32 7.31
CA LEU A 59 -7.41 -5.95 7.85
C LEU A 59 -6.72 -5.94 9.22
N PRO A 60 -6.04 -4.83 9.59
CA PRO A 60 -6.01 -3.54 8.91
C PRO A 60 -5.09 -3.49 7.68
N MET A 61 -5.55 -2.83 6.62
CA MET A 61 -4.76 -2.64 5.39
C MET A 61 -4.64 -1.15 5.06
N ARG A 62 -3.39 -0.70 4.87
CA ARG A 62 -3.06 0.68 4.51
C ARG A 62 -2.87 0.82 3.01
N PHE A 63 -3.30 1.96 2.48
CA PHE A 63 -3.28 2.32 1.07
C PHE A 63 -2.63 3.68 0.88
N MET A 64 -1.77 3.81 -0.13
CA MET A 64 -1.16 5.08 -0.47
C MET A 64 -1.18 5.29 -1.99
N ASN A 65 -1.29 6.53 -2.43
CA ASN A 65 -1.00 6.88 -3.81
C ASN A 65 0.52 6.91 -4.04
N LYS A 66 0.94 6.84 -5.30
CA LYS A 66 2.36 6.88 -5.71
C LYS A 66 3.13 8.03 -5.05
N ASN A 67 2.60 9.25 -5.07
CA ASN A 67 3.27 10.43 -4.54
C ASN A 67 3.33 10.43 -3.00
N GLU A 68 2.25 10.02 -2.34
CA GLU A 68 2.23 9.89 -0.87
C GLU A 68 3.28 8.87 -0.41
N TYR A 69 3.36 7.72 -1.09
CA TYR A 69 4.32 6.69 -0.70
C TYR A 69 5.76 7.11 -0.99
N LYS A 70 6.04 7.71 -2.16
CA LYS A 70 7.35 8.27 -2.48
C LYS A 70 7.82 9.29 -1.44
N LEU A 71 6.93 10.19 -1.01
CA LEU A 71 7.25 11.18 0.01
C LEU A 71 7.60 10.52 1.35
N VAL A 72 6.81 9.53 1.78
CA VAL A 72 7.06 8.79 3.02
C VAL A 72 8.43 8.09 2.97
N LEU A 73 8.80 7.46 1.85
CA LEU A 73 10.10 6.81 1.69
C LEU A 73 11.25 7.82 1.71
N ARG A 74 11.11 8.95 1.00
CA ARG A 74 12.10 10.03 1.02
C ARG A 74 12.35 10.56 2.43
N ASN A 75 11.31 10.68 3.25
CA ASN A 75 11.43 11.11 4.65
C ASN A 75 12.13 10.06 5.56
N HIS A 76 12.43 8.86 5.04
CA HIS A 76 13.18 7.81 5.72
C HIS A 76 14.47 7.47 4.96
N ASP A 77 15.07 8.45 4.28
CA ASP A 77 16.32 8.30 3.54
C ASP A 77 16.30 7.17 2.50
N LEU A 78 15.14 6.89 1.91
CA LEU A 78 14.99 5.91 0.83
C LEU A 78 14.67 6.65 -0.47
N LYS A 79 15.66 6.74 -1.37
CA LYS A 79 15.53 7.36 -2.68
C LYS A 79 14.87 6.40 -3.66
N VAL A 80 13.62 6.67 -4.04
CA VAL A 80 12.88 5.85 -5.01
C VAL A 80 13.48 5.99 -6.41
N VAL A 81 13.97 4.88 -6.98
CA VAL A 81 14.57 4.81 -8.32
C VAL A 81 13.62 4.22 -9.35
N TYR A 82 12.67 3.39 -8.91
CA TYR A 82 11.64 2.81 -9.76
C TYR A 82 10.28 2.82 -9.05
N ASN A 83 9.21 3.10 -9.79
CA ASN A 83 7.85 3.05 -9.24
C ASN A 83 6.80 2.94 -10.34
N GLU A 84 5.97 1.91 -10.28
CA GLU A 84 4.85 1.68 -11.19
C GLU A 84 3.56 1.25 -10.46
N TYR A 85 2.47 1.18 -11.23
CA TYR A 85 1.24 0.56 -10.78
C TYR A 85 1.10 -0.81 -11.43
N ILE A 86 0.92 -1.85 -10.61
CA ILE A 86 0.49 -3.16 -11.09
C ILE A 86 -1.00 -3.32 -10.80
N TYR A 87 -1.75 -3.69 -11.83
CA TYR A 87 -3.17 -3.99 -11.75
C TYR A 87 -3.35 -5.51 -11.70
N LYS A 88 -4.12 -5.99 -10.73
CA LYS A 88 -4.52 -7.38 -10.61
C LYS A 88 -6.03 -7.47 -10.58
N THR A 89 -6.57 -8.50 -11.20
CA THR A 89 -7.99 -8.81 -11.14
C THR A 89 -8.24 -10.01 -10.23
N TYR A 90 -9.41 -10.01 -9.60
CA TYR A 90 -9.87 -11.05 -8.67
C TYR A 90 -11.30 -11.45 -9.01
N LYS A 91 -11.74 -12.62 -8.51
CA LYS A 91 -13.06 -13.20 -8.78
C LYS A 91 -13.39 -13.27 -10.28
N GLY A 92 -12.46 -13.77 -11.09
CA GLY A 92 -12.66 -13.91 -12.54
C GLY A 92 -12.76 -12.59 -13.31
N GLY A 93 -12.14 -11.51 -12.82
CA GLY A 93 -12.15 -10.21 -13.51
C GLY A 93 -13.08 -9.16 -12.90
N ILE A 94 -13.94 -9.55 -11.96
CA ILE A 94 -14.97 -8.67 -11.38
C ILE A 94 -14.35 -7.51 -10.60
N ASP A 95 -13.25 -7.77 -9.90
CA ASP A 95 -12.65 -6.79 -9.00
C ASP A 95 -11.20 -6.50 -9.37
N THR A 96 -10.89 -5.22 -9.59
CA THR A 96 -9.53 -4.75 -9.84
C THR A 96 -8.89 -4.18 -8.58
N PHE A 97 -7.73 -4.72 -8.23
CA PHE A 97 -6.86 -4.20 -7.17
C PHE A 97 -5.56 -3.67 -7.77
N VAL A 98 -5.09 -2.55 -7.24
CA VAL A 98 -3.92 -1.84 -7.73
C VAL A 98 -2.87 -1.80 -6.64
N PHE A 99 -1.64 -2.11 -7.00
CA PHE A 99 -0.48 -2.04 -6.13
C PHE A 99 0.50 -0.99 -6.64
N ASN A 100 1.11 -0.24 -5.74
CA ASN A 100 2.34 0.51 -6.01
C ASN A 100 3.49 -0.48 -5.87
N VAL A 101 4.23 -0.68 -6.95
CA VAL A 101 5.45 -1.48 -6.93
C VAL A 101 6.61 -0.54 -7.08
N LEU A 102 7.55 -0.58 -6.16
CA LEU A 102 8.66 0.34 -6.17
C LEU A 102 9.95 -0.29 -5.68
N GLU A 103 11.02 0.36 -6.10
CA GLU A 103 12.38 0.13 -5.64
C GLU A 103 12.97 1.46 -5.16
N ALA A 104 13.67 1.42 -4.04
CA ALA A 104 14.38 2.54 -3.47
C ALA A 104 15.77 2.12 -2.98
N ILE A 105 16.67 3.09 -2.90
CA ILE A 105 18.05 2.91 -2.43
C ILE A 105 18.23 3.75 -1.17
N ARG A 106 18.83 3.17 -0.11
CA ARG A 106 19.28 3.90 1.09
C ARG A 106 20.53 4.73 0.80
#